data_AF-A0A497PZS5-F1
#
_entry.id   AF-A0A497PZS5-F1
#
_cell.length_a   1.000
_cell.length_b   1.000
_cell.length_c   1.000
_cell.angle_alpha   90.00
_cell.angle_beta   90.00
_cell.angle_gamma   90.00
#
_symmetry.space_group_name_H-M   'P 1'
#
loop_
_entity.id
_entity.type
_entity.pdbx_description
1 polymer ?
#
loop_
_entity_poly.entity_id
_entity_poly.type
_entity_poly.pdbx_seq_one_letter_code
_entity_poly.pdbx_strand_id
1 'polypeptide(L)'
;MGLFDGWRRKKAKQAPVKLKEPEVPLTKVESAGDTGDSDDVVDLVADYERLIQRRDELLTERSELTRRLDMGEIEPDEFRKELMARIQEAASVSDKLRTISARLSAMGYRGVLH
;
A
#
# COMPACT_ATOMS: atom_id res chain seq x y z
N MET A 1 -5.04 35.85 -29.64
CA MET A 1 -4.59 36.54 -28.43
C MET A 1 -5.20 35.83 -27.24
N GLY A 2 -4.37 35.26 -26.36
CA GLY A 2 -4.72 34.14 -25.48
C GLY A 2 -5.52 34.48 -24.23
N LEU A 3 -6.52 33.65 -23.94
CA LEU A 3 -7.45 33.70 -22.80
C LEU A 3 -6.98 32.89 -21.56
N PHE A 4 -5.67 32.69 -21.39
CA PHE A 4 -5.11 31.82 -20.32
C PHE A 4 -4.12 32.51 -19.38
N ASP A 5 -4.16 33.85 -19.27
CA ASP A 5 -3.21 34.62 -18.44
C ASP A 5 -3.74 34.99 -17.03
N GLY A 6 -4.93 34.52 -16.65
CA GLY A 6 -5.59 34.94 -15.42
C GLY A 6 -5.20 34.17 -14.15
N TRP A 7 -4.64 32.96 -14.25
CA TRP A 7 -4.55 32.08 -13.08
C TRP A 7 -3.26 32.23 -12.26
N ARG A 8 -2.28 33.01 -12.74
CA ARG A 8 -0.92 33.05 -12.18
C ARG A 8 -0.62 34.21 -11.24
N ARG A 9 -1.64 34.87 -10.66
CA ARG A 9 -1.43 35.95 -9.67
C ARG A 9 -2.37 35.85 -8.50
N LYS A 10 -1.88 35.25 -7.40
CA LYS A 10 -2.08 35.68 -6.00
C LYS A 10 -1.20 34.83 -5.08
N LYS A 11 0.10 35.12 -5.05
CA LYS A 11 0.94 34.74 -3.90
C LYS A 11 0.58 35.70 -2.76
N ALA A 12 -0.33 35.28 -1.90
CA ALA A 12 -0.57 35.97 -0.63
C ALA A 12 0.69 35.79 0.25
N LYS A 13 1.19 36.90 0.78
CA LYS A 13 2.31 36.95 1.71
C LYS A 13 1.90 36.23 3.00
N GLN A 14 2.53 35.10 3.31
CA GLN A 14 2.30 34.42 4.58
C GLN A 14 3.01 35.22 5.69
N ALA A 15 2.24 35.66 6.69
CA ALA A 15 2.76 36.21 7.92
C ALA A 15 3.45 35.09 8.73
N PRO A 16 4.55 35.36 9.45
CA PRO A 16 5.19 34.34 10.28
C PRO A 16 4.28 33.99 11.45
N VAL A 17 3.69 32.79 11.40
CA VAL A 17 2.96 32.20 12.52
C VAL A 17 3.98 31.93 13.63
N LYS A 18 3.93 32.72 14.71
CA LYS A 18 4.64 32.41 15.95
C LYS A 18 4.01 31.15 16.54
N LEU A 19 4.58 29.99 16.25
CA LEU A 19 4.25 28.75 16.96
C LEU A 19 4.74 28.89 18.40
N LYS A 20 3.80 28.97 19.35
CA LYS A 20 4.07 28.65 20.75
C LYS A 20 4.41 27.15 20.82
N GLU A 21 5.53 26.83 21.42
CA GLU A 21 5.93 25.47 21.78
C GLU A 21 4.81 24.82 22.61
N PRO A 22 4.25 23.67 22.19
CA PRO A 22 3.45 22.86 23.10
C PRO A 22 4.40 22.05 23.98
N GLU A 23 4.31 22.32 25.29
CA GLU A 23 4.92 21.54 26.36
C GLU A 23 4.62 20.05 26.14
N VAL A 24 5.67 19.23 26.17
CA VAL A 24 5.59 17.78 26.03
C VAL A 24 5.16 17.19 27.37
N PRO A 25 3.95 16.63 27.54
CA PRO A 25 3.74 15.68 28.62
C PRO A 25 4.39 14.37 28.20
N LEU A 26 5.52 14.04 28.83
CA LEU A 26 6.11 12.70 28.86
C LEU A 26 5.10 11.74 29.50
N THR A 27 4.14 11.25 28.71
CA THR A 27 3.38 10.06 29.07
C THR A 27 4.30 8.86 28.96
N LYS A 28 4.86 8.51 30.11
CA LYS A 28 5.37 7.21 30.53
C LYS A 28 4.82 6.08 29.66
N VAL A 29 5.64 5.61 28.72
CA VAL A 29 5.41 4.37 27.99
C VAL A 29 5.67 3.25 28.98
N GLU A 30 4.61 2.76 29.62
CA GLU A 30 4.64 1.45 30.26
C GLU A 30 4.68 0.42 29.12
N SER A 31 5.88 0.05 28.71
CA SER A 31 6.14 -1.18 27.97
C SER A 31 5.77 -2.33 28.91
N ALA A 32 4.49 -2.70 28.91
CA ALA A 32 4.07 -4.02 29.30
C ALA A 32 4.73 -4.97 28.29
N GLY A 33 5.75 -5.69 28.76
CA GLY A 33 6.35 -6.77 27.99
C GLY A 33 5.29 -7.84 27.74
N ASP A 34 5.01 -8.10 26.48
CA ASP A 34 4.36 -9.32 26.06
C ASP A 34 5.38 -10.17 25.32
N THR A 35 5.79 -11.26 25.94
CA THR A 35 6.71 -12.25 25.37
C THR A 35 6.02 -13.10 24.29
N GLY A 36 4.77 -12.76 23.91
CA GLY A 36 4.04 -13.32 22.77
C GLY A 36 4.18 -12.56 21.44
N ASP A 37 4.69 -11.31 21.44
CA ASP A 37 4.75 -10.47 20.23
C ASP A 37 5.74 -10.98 19.17
N SER A 38 6.73 -11.81 19.53
CA SER A 38 7.75 -12.26 18.57
C SER A 38 7.23 -13.29 17.57
N ASP A 39 6.39 -14.23 18.01
CA ASP A 39 5.80 -15.24 17.13
C ASP A 39 4.79 -14.58 16.17
N ASP A 40 4.03 -13.60 16.68
CA ASP A 40 3.12 -12.78 15.87
C ASP A 40 3.86 -11.97 14.79
N VAL A 41 5.05 -11.43 15.09
CA VAL A 41 5.87 -10.72 14.10
C VAL A 41 6.40 -11.66 13.02
N VAL A 42 6.85 -12.87 13.38
CA VAL A 42 7.32 -13.87 12.41
C VAL A 42 6.20 -14.29 11.48
N ASP A 43 5.01 -14.54 12.00
CA ASP A 43 3.83 -14.90 11.21
C ASP A 43 3.40 -13.75 10.28
N LEU A 44 3.40 -12.52 10.77
CA LEU A 44 3.07 -11.34 9.96
C LEU A 44 4.09 -11.10 8.84
N VAL A 45 5.38 -11.34 9.08
CA VAL A 45 6.42 -11.24 8.04
C VAL A 45 6.24 -12.34 7.00
N ALA A 46 5.99 -13.59 7.42
CA ALA A 46 5.73 -14.70 6.51
C ALA A 46 4.49 -14.44 5.63
N ASP A 47 3.42 -13.90 6.21
CA ASP A 47 2.22 -13.52 5.46
C ASP A 47 2.46 -12.33 4.52
N TYR A 48 3.28 -11.35 4.92
CA TYR A 48 3.71 -10.27 4.03
C TYR A 48 4.44 -10.82 2.80
N GLU A 49 5.42 -11.70 3.00
CA GLU A 49 6.19 -12.32 1.91
C GLU A 49 5.30 -13.14 0.97
N ARG A 50 4.37 -13.93 1.51
CA ARG A 50 3.38 -14.68 0.71
C ARG A 50 2.52 -13.76 -0.15
N LEU A 51 2.12 -12.60 0.39
CA LEU A 51 1.31 -11.64 -0.36
C LEU A 51 2.12 -10.92 -1.45
N ILE A 52 3.41 -10.63 -1.21
CA ILE A 52 4.33 -10.14 -2.26
C ILE A 52 4.44 -11.17 -3.38
N GLN A 53 4.69 -12.43 -3.04
CA GLN A 53 4.75 -13.50 -4.03
C GLN A 53 3.44 -13.61 -4.82
N ARG A 54 2.28 -13.57 -4.14
CA ARG A 54 0.98 -13.61 -4.81
C ARG A 54 0.76 -12.42 -5.74
N ARG A 55 1.25 -11.23 -5.38
CA ARG A 55 1.19 -10.04 -6.25
C ARG A 55 1.98 -10.27 -7.54
N ASP A 56 3.15 -10.87 -7.46
CA ASP A 56 3.99 -11.15 -8.64
C ASP A 56 3.39 -12.24 -9.53
N GLU A 57 2.79 -13.26 -8.92
CA GLU A 57 1.99 -14.26 -9.64
C GLU A 57 0.84 -13.60 -10.41
N LEU A 58 0.09 -12.70 -9.78
CA LEU A 58 -1.00 -11.97 -10.45
C LEU A 58 -0.54 -11.15 -11.65
N LEU A 59 0.67 -10.59 -11.60
CA LEU A 59 1.25 -9.88 -12.75
C LEU A 59 1.57 -10.86 -13.89
N THR A 60 2.10 -12.03 -13.57
CA THR A 60 2.40 -13.10 -14.52
C THR A 60 1.12 -13.62 -15.14
N GLU A 61 0.12 -13.97 -14.33
CA GLU A 61 -1.19 -14.44 -14.79
C GLU A 61 -1.87 -13.40 -15.69
N ARG A 62 -1.79 -12.10 -15.39
CA ARG A 62 -2.34 -11.05 -16.26
C ARG A 62 -1.66 -11.06 -17.64
N SER A 63 -0.35 -11.24 -17.68
CA SER A 63 0.40 -11.32 -18.94
C SER A 63 0.02 -12.56 -19.74
N GLU A 64 -0.19 -13.70 -19.07
CA GLU A 64 -0.67 -14.94 -19.68
C GLU A 64 -2.08 -14.80 -20.23
N LEU A 65 -3.01 -14.16 -19.49
CA LEU A 65 -4.36 -13.88 -19.97
C LEU A 65 -4.35 -13.05 -21.25
N THR A 66 -3.46 -12.05 -21.32
CA THR A 66 -3.33 -11.21 -22.51
C THR A 66 -2.82 -12.05 -23.69
N ARG A 67 -1.80 -12.88 -23.44
CA ARG A 67 -1.26 -13.78 -24.47
C ARG A 67 -2.30 -14.79 -24.96
N ARG A 68 -3.11 -15.37 -24.07
CA ARG A 68 -4.19 -16.31 -24.43
C ARG A 68 -5.26 -15.63 -25.30
N LEU A 69 -5.60 -14.38 -25.00
CA LEU A 69 -6.49 -13.58 -25.84
C LEU A 69 -5.89 -13.34 -27.23
N ASP A 70 -4.61 -12.94 -27.29
CA ASP A 70 -3.92 -12.66 -28.54
C ASP A 70 -3.81 -13.91 -29.45
N MET A 71 -3.67 -15.09 -28.83
CA MET A 71 -3.66 -16.38 -29.53
C MET A 71 -5.06 -16.88 -29.89
N GLY A 72 -6.12 -16.22 -29.43
CA GLY A 72 -7.51 -16.65 -29.64
C GLY A 72 -7.89 -17.90 -28.85
N GLU A 73 -7.17 -18.22 -27.78
CA GLU A 73 -7.47 -19.37 -26.90
C GLU A 73 -8.64 -19.10 -25.95
N ILE A 74 -8.98 -17.83 -25.74
CA ILE A 74 -10.09 -17.38 -24.90
C ILE A 74 -10.90 -16.32 -25.62
N GLU A 75 -12.20 -16.30 -25.36
CA GLU A 75 -13.09 -15.28 -25.90
C GLU A 75 -12.89 -13.93 -25.18
N PRO A 76 -13.13 -12.79 -25.86
CA PRO A 76 -12.98 -11.46 -25.24
C PRO A 76 -13.81 -11.26 -23.97
N ASP A 77 -14.99 -11.89 -23.88
CA ASP A 77 -15.86 -11.79 -22.71
C ASP A 77 -15.36 -12.64 -21.54
N GLU A 78 -14.72 -13.79 -21.80
CA GLU A 78 -14.05 -14.59 -20.79
C GLU A 78 -12.81 -13.87 -20.27
N PHE A 79 -12.00 -13.31 -21.18
CA PHE A 79 -10.86 -12.48 -20.83
C PHE A 79 -11.24 -11.32 -19.91
N ARG A 80 -12.31 -10.58 -20.21
CA ARG A 80 -12.77 -9.47 -19.36
C ARG A 80 -13.15 -9.93 -17.96
N LYS A 81 -13.84 -11.07 -17.83
CA LYS A 81 -14.23 -11.62 -16.53
C LYS A 81 -13.00 -12.01 -15.72
N GLU A 82 -12.08 -12.76 -16.32
CA GLU A 82 -10.84 -13.20 -15.66
C GLU A 82 -9.96 -12.00 -15.29
N LEU A 83 -9.80 -11.02 -16.19
CA LEU A 83 -9.04 -9.80 -15.92
C LEU A 83 -9.63 -9.02 -14.74
N MET A 84 -10.95 -8.85 -14.67
CA MET A 84 -11.60 -8.16 -13.57
C MET A 84 -11.42 -8.91 -12.24
N ALA A 85 -11.51 -10.24 -12.25
CA ALA A 85 -11.23 -11.05 -11.07
C ALA A 85 -9.78 -10.86 -10.58
N ARG A 86 -8.79 -10.85 -11.48
CA ARG A 86 -7.38 -10.62 -11.11
C ARG A 86 -7.12 -9.20 -10.61
N ILE A 87 -7.80 -8.19 -11.16
CA ILE A 87 -7.71 -6.81 -10.66
C ILE A 87 -8.27 -6.69 -9.24
N GLN A 88 -9.43 -7.31 -8.98
CA GLN A 88 -10.03 -7.32 -7.64
C GLN A 88 -9.16 -8.07 -6.64
N GLU A 89 -8.58 -9.20 -7.05
CA GLU A 89 -7.63 -9.96 -6.23
C GLU A 89 -6.38 -9.11 -5.91
N ALA A 90 -5.79 -8.45 -6.90
CA ALA A 90 -4.64 -7.57 -6.70
C ALA A 90 -4.93 -6.39 -5.76
N ALA A 91 -6.13 -5.82 -5.82
CA ALA A 91 -6.57 -4.79 -4.89
C ALA A 91 -6.64 -5.34 -3.45
N SER A 92 -7.27 -6.50 -3.27
CA SER A 92 -7.34 -7.19 -1.97
C SER A 92 -5.96 -7.52 -1.39
N VAL A 93 -5.04 -8.03 -2.22
CA VAL A 93 -3.65 -8.30 -1.83
C VAL A 93 -2.95 -7.01 -1.39
N SER A 94 -3.14 -5.91 -2.13
CA SER A 94 -2.54 -4.62 -1.81
C SER A 94 -3.04 -4.05 -0.47
N ASP A 95 -4.35 -4.18 -0.19
CA ASP A 95 -4.92 -3.74 1.08
C ASP A 95 -4.42 -4.58 2.26
N LYS A 96 -4.27 -5.89 2.07
CA LYS A 96 -3.67 -6.79 3.07
C LYS A 96 -2.22 -6.43 3.34
N LEU A 97 -1.41 -6.22 2.30
CA LEU A 97 -0.01 -5.78 2.43
C LEU A 97 0.09 -4.48 3.24
N ARG A 98 -0.76 -3.50 2.94
CA ARG A 98 -0.79 -2.23 3.67
C ARG A 98 -1.16 -2.42 5.15
N THR A 99 -2.12 -3.30 5.41
CA THR A 99 -2.57 -3.61 6.78
C THR A 99 -1.46 -4.30 7.59
N ILE A 100 -0.80 -5.30 7.01
CA ILE A 100 0.29 -6.02 7.66
C ILE A 100 1.50 -5.10 7.87
N SER A 101 1.86 -4.31 6.87
CA SER A 101 2.95 -3.32 7.00
C SER A 101 2.68 -2.30 8.12
N ALA A 102 1.44 -1.83 8.25
CA ALA A 102 1.05 -0.95 9.35
C ALA A 102 1.14 -1.65 10.72
N ARG A 103 0.74 -2.93 10.82
CA ARG A 103 0.85 -3.72 12.04
C ARG A 103 2.32 -3.96 12.44
N LEU A 104 3.15 -4.39 11.50
CA LEU A 104 4.59 -4.56 11.70
C LEU A 104 5.24 -3.24 12.16
N SER A 105 4.87 -2.12 11.54
CA SER A 105 5.35 -0.79 11.94
C SER A 105 4.91 -0.41 13.35
N ALA A 106 3.67 -0.73 13.74
CA ALA A 106 3.15 -0.48 15.09
C ALA A 106 3.86 -1.33 16.16
N MET A 107 4.26 -2.55 15.82
CA MET A 107 5.08 -3.44 16.66
C MET A 107 6.57 -3.02 16.70
N GLY A 108 6.95 -1.94 16.01
CA GLY A 108 8.32 -1.45 15.98
C GLY A 108 9.27 -2.30 15.14
N TYR A 109 8.75 -3.14 14.25
CA TYR A 109 9.57 -3.89 13.30
C TYR A 109 10.31 -2.93 12.37
N ARG A 110 11.64 -2.97 12.42
CA ARG A 110 12.55 -2.14 11.60
C ARG A 110 13.23 -2.92 10.47
N GLY A 111 12.82 -4.16 10.24
CA GLY A 111 13.37 -4.96 9.14
C GLY A 111 13.06 -4.33 7.78
N VAL A 112 13.89 -4.63 6.79
CA VAL A 112 13.67 -4.18 5.43
C VAL A 112 12.55 -5.04 4.84
N LEU A 113 11.38 -4.42 4.67
CA LEU A 113 10.31 -5.00 3.86
C LEU A 113 10.67 -4.73 2.39
N HIS A 114 10.93 -5.80 1.65
CA HIS A 114 11.20 -5.75 0.21
C HIS A 114 9.92 -5.49 -0.61
#